data_AF-A0A937R0K1-F1
#
_entry.id   AF-A0A937R0K1-F1
#
_cell.length_a   1.000
_cell.length_b   1.000
_cell.length_c   1.000
_cell.angle_alpha   90.00
_cell.angle_beta   90.00
_cell.angle_gamma   90.00
#
_symmetry.space_group_name_H-M   'P 1'
#
loop_
_entity.id
_entity.type
_entity.pdbx_description
1 polymer ?
#
loop_
_entity_poly.entity_id
_entity_poly.type
_entity_poly.pdbx_seq_one_letter_code
_entity_poly.pdbx_strand_id
1 'polypeptide(L)'
;MRRDVPSRCARWNGELSADARDRTNRSSAFAARLAMQRMAAYRLSAQLAIGNVMKIAMFIVLCSCLLGCTRPQARSRTLYPEPDPDPTLEQVAKVKPGMTKQKVIELLGDNFFMQDNRMCYHTKHDVNFTMSHSIILSNGIVAQVNSREYMDGPEPMDE
;
A
#
# COMPACT_ATOMS: atom_id res chain seq x y z
N MET A 1 38.47 -84.47 20.92
CA MET A 1 38.94 -83.07 20.97
C MET A 1 38.92 -82.49 19.57
N ARG A 2 38.74 -81.16 19.50
CA ARG A 2 38.29 -80.30 18.38
C ARG A 2 38.82 -80.70 16.99
N ARG A 3 37.92 -80.73 15.99
CA ARG A 3 38.27 -80.72 14.56
C ARG A 3 38.12 -79.30 14.02
N ASP A 4 39.21 -78.79 13.47
CA ASP A 4 39.28 -77.54 12.71
C ASP A 4 38.46 -77.66 11.42
N VAL A 5 37.46 -76.79 11.28
CA VAL A 5 36.78 -76.52 10.02
C VAL A 5 37.12 -75.08 9.63
N PRO A 6 38.20 -74.83 8.86
CA PRO A 6 38.40 -73.51 8.27
C PRO A 6 37.82 -73.45 6.85
N SER A 7 37.47 -72.23 6.43
CA SER A 7 37.71 -71.67 5.09
C SER A 7 36.60 -71.54 4.03
N ARG A 8 35.31 -71.84 4.28
CA ARG A 8 34.24 -71.47 3.30
C ARG A 8 33.26 -70.42 3.79
N CYS A 9 32.77 -70.51 5.02
CA CYS A 9 31.84 -69.51 5.54
C CYS A 9 32.49 -68.13 5.80
N ALA A 10 33.77 -68.09 6.17
CA ALA A 10 34.51 -66.83 6.36
C ALA A 10 34.74 -66.08 5.05
N ARG A 11 34.90 -66.80 3.93
CA ARG A 11 35.10 -66.22 2.60
C ARG A 11 33.82 -65.57 2.08
N TRP A 12 32.68 -66.23 2.28
CA TRP A 12 31.37 -65.69 1.93
C TRP A 12 31.00 -64.44 2.76
N ASN A 13 31.24 -64.43 4.08
CA ASN A 13 30.97 -63.24 4.89
C ASN A 13 31.89 -62.05 4.56
N GLY A 14 33.12 -62.30 4.12
CA GLY A 14 34.02 -61.25 3.63
C GLY A 14 33.57 -60.65 2.30
N GLU A 15 33.16 -61.49 1.34
CA GLU A 15 32.67 -61.07 0.03
C GLU A 15 31.33 -60.30 0.12
N LEU A 16 30.41 -60.72 0.99
CA LEU A 16 29.14 -60.01 1.27
C LEU A 16 29.35 -58.62 1.91
N SER A 17 30.34 -58.50 2.81
CA SER A 17 30.68 -57.22 3.44
C SER A 17 31.35 -56.26 2.44
N ALA A 18 32.16 -56.77 1.52
CA ALA A 18 32.79 -55.98 0.47
C ALA A 18 31.78 -55.46 -0.56
N ASP A 19 30.84 -56.30 -1.03
CA ASP A 19 29.80 -55.88 -1.98
C ASP A 19 28.85 -54.84 -1.37
N ALA A 20 28.48 -54.98 -0.10
CA ALA A 20 27.69 -53.99 0.61
C ALA A 20 28.43 -52.65 0.71
N ARG A 21 29.73 -52.66 1.05
CA ARG A 21 30.55 -51.44 1.17
C ARG A 21 30.76 -50.74 -0.18
N ASP A 22 30.88 -51.51 -1.27
CA ASP A 22 31.03 -50.97 -2.62
C ASP A 22 29.72 -50.32 -3.12
N ARG A 23 28.55 -50.89 -2.78
CA ARG A 23 27.25 -50.23 -3.05
C ARG A 23 27.10 -48.93 -2.27
N THR A 24 27.47 -48.89 -0.99
CA THR A 24 27.37 -47.68 -0.17
C THR A 24 28.25 -46.55 -0.70
N ASN A 25 29.49 -46.87 -1.12
CA ASN A 25 30.43 -45.91 -1.73
C ASN A 25 29.93 -45.35 -3.06
N ARG A 26 29.24 -46.15 -3.88
CA ARG A 26 28.62 -45.66 -5.13
C ARG A 26 27.43 -44.73 -4.84
N SER A 27 26.59 -45.06 -3.87
CA SER A 27 25.48 -44.19 -3.46
C SER A 27 25.94 -42.87 -2.82
N SER A 28 27.01 -42.87 -2.03
CA SER A 28 27.57 -41.65 -1.44
C SER A 28 28.24 -40.77 -2.50
N ALA A 29 28.93 -41.37 -3.48
CA ALA A 29 29.50 -40.63 -4.62
C ALA A 29 28.42 -39.99 -5.49
N PHE A 30 27.30 -40.68 -5.73
CA PHE A 30 26.16 -40.10 -6.48
C PHE A 30 25.48 -38.98 -5.68
N ALA A 31 25.24 -39.18 -4.37
CA ALA A 31 24.68 -38.15 -3.50
C ALA A 31 25.57 -36.91 -3.39
N ALA A 32 26.90 -37.09 -3.33
CA ALA A 32 27.87 -35.99 -3.33
C ALA A 32 27.86 -35.21 -4.65
N ARG A 33 27.78 -35.90 -5.80
CA ARG A 33 27.63 -35.25 -7.11
C ARG A 33 26.31 -34.47 -7.22
N LEU A 34 25.21 -35.02 -6.71
CA LEU A 34 23.91 -34.35 -6.66
C LEU A 34 23.92 -33.11 -5.73
N ALA A 35 24.65 -33.18 -4.61
CA ALA A 35 24.81 -32.06 -3.68
C ALA A 35 25.68 -30.92 -4.25
N MET A 36 26.77 -31.24 -4.95
CA MET A 36 27.61 -30.24 -5.62
C MET A 36 26.86 -29.53 -6.77
N GLN A 37 25.99 -30.23 -7.50
CA GLN A 37 25.13 -29.61 -8.52
C GLN A 37 24.14 -28.61 -7.92
N ARG A 38 23.57 -28.91 -6.75
CA ARG A 38 22.66 -27.98 -6.05
C ARG A 38 23.40 -26.73 -5.57
N MET A 39 24.61 -26.83 -5.03
CA MET A 39 25.40 -25.65 -4.61
C MET A 39 25.82 -24.76 -5.79
N ALA A 40 26.10 -25.33 -6.96
CA ALA A 40 26.40 -24.56 -8.17
C ALA A 40 25.18 -23.75 -8.65
N ALA A 41 23.97 -24.33 -8.59
CA ALA A 41 22.73 -23.65 -8.94
C ALA A 41 22.43 -22.47 -7.98
N TYR A 42 22.61 -22.66 -6.66
CA TYR A 42 22.39 -21.58 -5.67
C TYR A 42 23.36 -20.41 -5.82
N ARG A 43 24.61 -20.66 -6.24
CA ARG A 43 25.59 -19.59 -6.48
C ARG A 43 25.24 -18.75 -7.71
N LEU A 44 24.78 -19.38 -8.80
CA LEU A 44 24.39 -18.68 -10.03
C LEU A 44 23.10 -17.86 -9.85
N SER A 45 22.11 -18.37 -9.11
CA SER A 45 20.88 -17.63 -8.83
C SER A 45 21.09 -16.44 -7.88
N ALA A 46 22.06 -16.52 -6.97
CA ALA A 46 22.39 -15.43 -6.05
C ALA A 46 23.05 -14.24 -6.77
N GLN A 47 23.92 -14.49 -7.77
CA GLN A 47 24.58 -13.41 -8.52
C GLN A 47 23.60 -12.63 -9.42
N LEU A 48 22.60 -13.30 -10.00
CA LEU A 48 21.56 -12.64 -10.80
C LEU A 48 20.59 -11.81 -9.95
N ALA A 49 20.30 -12.24 -8.72
CA ALA A 49 19.47 -11.49 -7.79
C ALA A 49 20.15 -10.18 -7.32
N ILE A 50 21.45 -10.22 -7.01
CA ILE A 50 22.21 -9.03 -6.56
C ILE A 50 22.26 -7.95 -7.65
N GLY A 51 22.45 -8.34 -8.92
CA GLY A 51 22.46 -7.40 -10.04
C GLY A 51 21.13 -6.66 -10.24
N ASN A 52 20.00 -7.33 -10.02
CA ASN A 52 18.68 -6.71 -10.14
C ASN A 52 18.34 -5.84 -8.92
N VAL A 53 18.73 -6.25 -7.71
CA VAL A 53 18.52 -5.44 -6.50
C VAL A 53 19.32 -4.14 -6.56
N MET A 54 20.57 -4.18 -7.05
CA MET A 54 21.38 -2.97 -7.18
C MET A 54 20.82 -1.97 -8.21
N LYS A 55 20.24 -2.47 -9.31
CA LYS A 55 19.54 -1.62 -10.31
C LYS A 55 18.25 -1.02 -9.76
N ILE A 56 17.44 -1.79 -9.04
CA ILE A 56 16.21 -1.30 -8.41
C ILE A 56 16.53 -0.24 -7.34
N ALA A 57 17.56 -0.48 -6.52
CA ALA A 57 18.00 0.49 -5.51
C ALA A 57 18.49 1.80 -6.15
N MET A 58 19.29 1.73 -7.24
CA MET A 58 19.70 2.94 -7.96
C MET A 58 18.50 3.68 -8.57
N PHE A 59 17.49 2.98 -9.09
CA PHE A 59 16.28 3.58 -9.64
C PHE A 59 15.45 4.30 -8.57
N ILE A 60 15.25 3.69 -7.39
CA ILE A 60 14.51 4.29 -6.27
C ILE A 60 15.23 5.54 -5.75
N VAL A 61 16.56 5.50 -5.62
CA VAL A 61 17.36 6.67 -5.20
C VAL A 61 17.27 7.79 -6.24
N LEU A 62 17.35 7.47 -7.54
CA LEU A 62 17.20 8.45 -8.61
C LEU A 62 15.81 9.11 -8.61
N CYS A 63 14.74 8.31 -8.44
CA CYS A 63 13.37 8.82 -8.33
C CYS A 63 13.17 9.69 -7.07
N SER A 64 13.79 9.31 -5.95
CA SER A 64 13.74 10.09 -4.70
C SER A 64 14.48 11.43 -4.84
N CYS A 65 15.59 11.47 -5.59
CA CYS A 65 16.30 12.72 -5.90
C CYS A 65 15.51 13.63 -6.85
N LEU A 66 14.76 13.08 -7.81
CA LEU A 66 13.90 13.88 -8.69
C LEU A 66 12.68 14.44 -7.97
N LEU A 67 12.06 13.67 -7.07
CA LEU A 67 10.93 14.12 -6.25
C LEU A 67 11.38 15.04 -5.09
N GLY A 68 12.62 14.94 -4.63
CA GLY A 68 13.21 15.81 -3.59
C GLY A 68 13.83 17.11 -4.11
N CYS A 69 13.90 17.32 -5.43
CA CYS A 69 14.42 18.54 -6.06
C CYS A 69 13.34 19.60 -6.31
N THR A 70 12.24 19.58 -5.57
CA THR A 70 11.41 20.77 -5.41
C THR A 70 12.20 21.79 -4.60
N ARG A 71 12.70 22.81 -5.30
CA ARG A 71 13.32 24.07 -4.83
C ARG A 71 13.23 24.31 -3.31
N PRO A 72 14.31 24.73 -2.63
CA PRO A 72 14.14 25.39 -1.35
C PRO A 72 13.21 26.58 -1.59
N GLN A 73 12.01 26.49 -1.01
CA GLN A 73 11.12 27.61 -0.88
C GLN A 73 11.95 28.72 -0.22
N ALA A 74 12.21 29.78 -1.01
CA ALA A 74 12.34 31.09 -0.44
C ALA A 74 11.28 31.21 0.65
N ARG A 75 11.63 31.81 1.80
CA ARG A 75 10.70 32.24 2.85
C ARG A 75 9.65 33.20 2.23
N SER A 76 8.77 32.69 1.38
CA SER A 76 7.54 33.34 1.01
C SER A 76 6.73 33.27 2.28
N ARG A 77 6.45 34.45 2.85
CA ARG A 77 5.28 34.64 3.71
C ARG A 77 4.22 33.67 3.22
N THR A 78 3.84 32.71 4.06
CA THR A 78 2.67 31.88 3.83
C THR A 78 1.50 32.86 3.75
N LEU A 79 1.21 33.34 2.54
CA LEU A 79 -0.15 33.69 2.18
C LEU A 79 -0.88 32.37 2.33
N TYR A 80 -1.51 32.19 3.48
CA TYR A 80 -2.60 31.25 3.57
C TYR A 80 -3.50 31.59 2.38
N PRO A 81 -3.73 30.67 1.44
CA PRO A 81 -4.70 30.93 0.39
C PRO A 81 -5.97 31.41 1.09
N GLU A 82 -6.47 32.58 0.69
CA GLU A 82 -7.72 33.08 1.25
C GLU A 82 -8.75 31.96 1.10
N PRO A 83 -9.47 31.60 2.17
CA PRO A 83 -10.46 30.54 2.10
C PRO A 83 -11.45 30.89 0.99
N ASP A 84 -11.76 29.91 0.13
CA ASP A 84 -12.73 30.13 -0.94
C ASP A 84 -14.04 30.69 -0.36
N PRO A 85 -14.70 31.62 -1.07
CA PRO A 85 -15.88 32.28 -0.55
C PRO A 85 -16.98 31.25 -0.23
N ASP A 86 -17.62 31.41 0.92
CA ASP A 86 -18.77 30.58 1.29
C ASP A 86 -19.85 30.64 0.21
N PRO A 87 -20.53 29.52 -0.11
CA PRO A 87 -21.58 29.52 -1.12
C PRO A 87 -22.75 30.40 -0.70
N THR A 88 -23.36 31.05 -1.67
CA THR A 88 -24.58 31.85 -1.45
C THR A 88 -25.82 30.96 -1.41
N LEU A 89 -26.88 31.41 -0.74
CA LEU A 89 -28.18 30.74 -0.73
C LEU A 89 -28.74 30.50 -2.14
N GLU A 90 -28.52 31.46 -3.05
CA GLU A 90 -28.93 31.34 -4.45
C GLU A 90 -28.21 30.22 -5.20
N GLN A 91 -26.93 29.98 -4.88
CA GLN A 91 -26.16 28.88 -5.46
C GLN A 91 -26.66 27.53 -4.93
N VAL A 92 -26.92 27.42 -3.62
CA VAL A 92 -27.43 26.18 -3.03
C VAL A 92 -28.83 25.83 -3.56
N ALA A 93 -29.68 26.83 -3.78
CA ALA A 93 -31.02 26.62 -4.36
C ALA A 93 -30.98 26.03 -5.79
N LYS A 94 -29.85 26.14 -6.50
CA LYS A 94 -29.67 25.54 -7.84
C LYS A 94 -29.37 24.04 -7.76
N VAL A 95 -28.95 23.51 -6.62
CA VAL A 95 -28.66 22.09 -6.45
C VAL A 95 -29.96 21.29 -6.43
N LYS A 96 -30.07 20.30 -7.32
CA LYS A 96 -31.26 19.45 -7.45
C LYS A 96 -30.88 17.97 -7.40
N PRO A 97 -31.80 17.09 -6.94
CA PRO A 97 -31.64 15.66 -7.11
C PRO A 97 -31.33 15.28 -8.56
N GLY A 98 -30.45 14.30 -8.75
CA GLY A 98 -29.95 13.89 -10.06
C GLY A 98 -28.66 14.59 -10.51
N MET A 99 -28.20 15.64 -9.83
CA MET A 99 -26.90 16.25 -10.12
C MET A 99 -25.75 15.34 -9.66
N THR A 100 -24.62 15.36 -10.38
CA THR A 100 -23.42 14.62 -9.97
C THR A 100 -22.67 15.37 -8.88
N LYS A 101 -21.91 14.65 -8.05
CA LYS A 101 -21.03 15.25 -7.02
C LYS A 101 -20.11 16.33 -7.61
N GLN A 102 -19.49 16.08 -8.77
CA GLN A 102 -18.61 17.04 -9.43
C GLN A 102 -19.33 18.35 -9.76
N LYS A 103 -20.55 18.26 -10.31
CA LYS A 103 -21.34 19.45 -10.66
C LYS A 103 -21.76 20.26 -9.42
N VAL A 104 -22.00 19.59 -8.29
CA VAL A 104 -22.27 20.26 -7.01
C VAL A 104 -21.04 21.04 -6.55
N ILE A 105 -19.85 20.44 -6.62
CA ILE A 105 -18.59 21.08 -6.22
C ILE A 105 -18.28 22.26 -7.14
N GLU A 106 -18.50 22.14 -8.46
CA GLU A 106 -18.35 23.24 -9.40
C GLU A 106 -19.29 24.42 -9.10
N LEU A 107 -20.48 24.15 -8.55
CA LEU A 107 -21.48 25.17 -8.24
C LEU A 107 -21.25 25.85 -6.89
N LEU A 108 -20.85 25.08 -5.88
CA LEU A 108 -20.80 25.52 -4.47
C LEU A 108 -19.36 25.70 -3.94
N GLY A 109 -18.36 25.31 -4.72
CA GLY A 109 -16.99 25.22 -4.25
C GLY A 109 -16.71 23.93 -3.46
N ASP A 110 -15.45 23.80 -3.07
CA ASP A 110 -14.86 22.69 -2.33
C ASP A 110 -14.85 22.91 -0.81
N ASN A 111 -15.33 24.06 -0.33
CA ASN A 111 -15.58 24.34 1.09
C ASN A 111 -16.84 23.62 1.61
N PHE A 112 -16.75 22.30 1.76
CA PHE A 112 -17.75 21.48 2.41
C PHE A 112 -17.14 20.44 3.34
N PHE A 113 -17.92 20.07 4.35
CA PHE A 113 -17.60 18.94 5.21
C PHE A 113 -18.24 17.68 4.66
N MET A 114 -17.45 16.62 4.46
CA MET A 114 -17.96 15.32 4.02
C MET A 114 -18.16 14.40 5.22
N GLN A 115 -19.37 13.89 5.40
CA GLN A 115 -19.68 12.85 6.37
C GLN A 115 -20.40 11.69 5.66
N ASP A 116 -19.75 10.53 5.57
CA ASP A 116 -20.23 9.36 4.82
C ASP A 116 -20.60 9.72 3.36
N ASN A 117 -21.89 9.65 3.02
CA ASN A 117 -22.45 10.00 1.71
C ASN A 117 -23.10 11.40 1.69
N ARG A 118 -22.86 12.23 2.70
CA ARG A 118 -23.44 13.57 2.85
C ARG A 118 -22.38 14.66 2.73
N MET A 119 -22.62 15.62 1.85
CA MET A 119 -21.87 16.87 1.78
C MET A 119 -22.62 17.94 2.59
N CYS A 120 -21.92 18.61 3.50
CA CYS A 120 -22.47 19.65 4.35
C CYS A 120 -21.84 21.00 3.99
N TYR A 121 -22.67 21.94 3.57
CA TYR A 121 -22.31 23.33 3.31
C TYR A 121 -22.95 24.23 4.36
N HIS A 122 -22.27 25.31 4.72
CA HIS A 122 -22.83 26.36 5.56
C HIS A 122 -22.93 27.64 4.76
N THR A 123 -24.04 28.36 4.91
CA THR A 123 -24.24 29.68 4.31
C THR A 123 -24.68 30.64 5.39
N LYS A 124 -24.12 31.85 5.40
CA LYS A 124 -24.63 32.93 6.26
C LYS A 124 -25.91 33.49 5.64
N HIS A 125 -27.03 33.34 6.34
CA HIS A 125 -28.32 33.84 5.89
C HIS A 125 -28.59 35.25 6.42
N ASP A 126 -28.22 35.52 7.68
CA ASP A 126 -28.34 36.82 8.35
C ASP A 126 -27.26 36.94 9.44
N VAL A 127 -27.10 38.11 10.06
CA VAL A 127 -26.04 38.41 11.06
C VAL A 127 -25.99 37.39 12.19
N ASN A 128 -27.13 36.77 12.51
CA ASN A 128 -27.27 35.82 13.62
C ASN A 128 -27.67 34.40 13.17
N PHE A 129 -27.81 34.16 11.86
CA PHE A 129 -28.38 32.92 11.35
C PHE A 129 -27.49 32.31 10.28
N THR A 130 -27.01 31.10 10.58
CA THR A 130 -26.31 30.25 9.64
C THR A 130 -27.23 29.11 9.21
N MET A 131 -27.34 28.89 7.91
CA MET A 131 -28.04 27.75 7.34
C MET A 131 -27.05 26.64 7.02
N SER A 132 -27.33 25.43 7.50
CA SER A 132 -26.61 24.22 7.11
C SER A 132 -27.39 23.46 6.03
N HIS A 133 -26.71 23.13 4.94
CA HIS A 133 -27.26 22.41 3.80
C HIS A 133 -26.59 21.04 3.69
N SER A 134 -27.38 19.99 3.92
CA SER A 134 -26.98 18.59 3.81
C SER A 134 -27.41 18.03 2.45
N ILE A 135 -26.44 17.78 1.57
CA ILE A 135 -26.64 17.16 0.26
C ILE A 135 -26.27 15.68 0.37
N ILE A 136 -27.27 14.81 0.28
CA ILE A 136 -27.11 13.36 0.38
C ILE A 136 -26.87 12.78 -1.01
N LEU A 137 -25.80 12.02 -1.15
CA LEU A 137 -25.41 11.35 -2.39
C LEU A 137 -25.80 9.86 -2.35
N SER A 138 -26.23 9.34 -3.49
CA SER A 138 -26.36 7.90 -3.75
C SER A 138 -25.61 7.61 -5.06
N ASN A 139 -24.62 6.73 -4.99
CA ASN A 139 -23.74 6.39 -6.14
C ASN A 139 -23.12 7.63 -6.82
N GLY A 140 -22.74 8.65 -6.03
CA GLY A 140 -22.13 9.88 -6.56
C GLY A 140 -23.12 10.88 -7.17
N ILE A 141 -24.43 10.63 -7.06
CA ILE A 141 -25.51 11.48 -7.55
C ILE A 141 -26.31 12.03 -6.36
N VAL A 142 -26.71 13.28 -6.41
CA VAL A 142 -27.58 13.90 -5.39
C VAL A 142 -28.91 13.16 -5.34
N ALA A 143 -29.19 12.53 -4.21
CA ALA A 143 -30.47 11.89 -3.93
C ALA A 143 -31.43 12.85 -3.23
N GLN A 144 -30.92 13.64 -2.29
CA GLN A 144 -31.72 14.55 -1.46
C GLN A 144 -30.90 15.76 -1.04
N VAL A 145 -31.56 16.91 -0.89
CA VAL A 145 -31.00 18.13 -0.32
C VAL A 145 -31.88 18.53 0.86
N ASN A 146 -31.29 18.65 2.04
CA ASN A 146 -31.97 19.11 3.25
C ASN A 146 -31.31 20.39 3.73
N SER A 147 -32.10 21.39 4.09
CA SER A 147 -31.60 22.65 4.65
C SER A 147 -32.16 22.80 6.05
N ARG A 148 -31.31 23.18 7.01
CA ARG A 148 -31.75 23.50 8.37
C ARG A 148 -31.08 24.78 8.83
N GLU A 149 -31.90 25.67 9.34
CA GLU A 149 -31.46 26.93 9.93
C GLU A 149 -31.08 26.70 11.40
N TYR A 150 -29.98 27.32 11.82
CA TYR A 150 -29.54 27.33 13.20
C TYR A 150 -29.19 28.77 13.58
N MET A 151 -29.54 29.16 14.81
CA MET A 151 -28.95 30.36 15.40
C MET A 151 -27.50 30.05 15.70
N ASP A 152 -26.60 30.91 15.24
CA ASP A 152 -25.24 30.88 15.72
C ASP A 152 -25.30 31.16 17.22
N GLY A 153 -24.71 30.27 18.01
CA GLY A 153 -24.48 30.55 19.43
C GLY A 153 -23.65 31.84 19.55
N PRO A 154 -23.69 32.53 20.71
CA PRO A 154 -22.85 33.71 20.89
C PRO A 154 -21.42 33.35 20.48
N GLU A 155 -20.85 34.14 19.55
CA GLU A 155 -19.45 33.96 19.17
C GLU A 155 -18.63 33.86 20.47
N PRO A 156 -17.77 32.85 20.63
CA PRO A 156 -16.92 32.78 21.80
C PRO A 156 -16.15 34.10 21.85
N MET A 157 -16.35 34.89 22.92
CA MET A 157 -15.53 36.07 23.10
C MET A 157 -14.09 35.59 23.18
N ASP A 158 -13.24 36.12 22.30
CA ASP A 158 -11.80 35.94 22.41
C ASP A 158 -11.41 36.37 23.84
N GLU A 159 -10.98 35.40 24.66
CA GLU A 159 -10.47 35.63 26.02
C GLU A 159 -9.18 36.48 26.02
#